data_AF-A0A6G1SF54-F1
#
_entry.id   AF-A0A6G1SF54-F1
#
_cell.length_a   1.000
_cell.length_b   1.000
_cell.length_c   1.000
_cell.angle_alpha   90.00
_cell.angle_beta   90.00
_cell.angle_gamma   90.00
#
_symmetry.space_group_name_H-M   'P 1'
#
loop_
_entity.id
_entity.type
_entity.pdbx_description
1 polymer ?
#
loop_
_entity_poly.entity_id
_entity_poly.type
_entity_poly.pdbx_seq_one_letter_code
_entity_poly.pdbx_strand_id
1 'polypeptide(L)'
;KGRRGEGALAEAGESSSSCFALVLIDSLTGHCEFVIANLEARHALSRDNLGASSSAKASLQLEEMLFERASARPPLIVLDANVPADTLDYMLELGHRWRVPVFLEPTDVNCLPELVGLLKKLRAEEEDFSSSGSNYNDKNNHRHRLKALEYMSPNVIELETMLRLFQSRAGQPPMAAGQGALTMEQIETMARELMELHLPDLGCLLVTMDKRGLLIGLRTSGQSSEQLEEMRLLQHNRDSSSGSAAPAPTDGPAPGTPTQSLVFRHYSPLETIESPVSASGAGDCFAAGFISGLINDLHLSD
;
A
#
# COMPACT_ATOMS: atom_id res chain seq x y z
N LYS A 1 47.85 -0.62 48.41
CA LYS A 1 46.63 -1.47 48.43
C LYS A 1 45.49 -0.63 47.86
N GLY A 2 45.23 -0.79 46.56
CA GLY A 2 44.39 0.10 45.75
C GLY A 2 42.90 -0.20 45.84
N ARG A 3 42.10 0.86 45.77
CA ARG A 3 40.65 0.82 45.58
C ARG A 3 40.36 0.51 44.11
N ARG A 4 39.59 -0.56 43.85
CA ARG A 4 39.00 -0.85 42.54
C ARG A 4 37.79 0.07 42.34
N GLY A 5 37.81 0.85 41.27
CA GLY A 5 36.62 1.54 40.77
C GLY A 5 35.84 0.61 39.85
N GLU A 6 34.56 0.43 40.15
CA GLU A 6 33.59 -0.18 39.25
C GLU A 6 33.21 0.86 38.19
N GLY A 7 33.60 0.62 36.95
CA GLY A 7 33.10 1.35 35.80
C GLY A 7 31.87 0.63 35.28
N ALA A 8 30.68 1.22 35.48
CA ALA A 8 29.46 0.81 34.80
C ALA A 8 29.60 1.12 33.30
N LEU A 9 29.70 0.09 32.48
CA LEU A 9 29.44 0.18 31.05
C LEU A 9 27.93 0.42 30.90
N ALA A 10 27.57 1.64 30.50
CA ALA A 10 26.21 1.91 30.03
C ALA A 10 25.99 1.07 28.77
N GLU A 11 25.03 0.15 28.82
CA GLU A 11 24.51 -0.52 27.64
C GLU A 11 23.95 0.56 26.71
N ALA A 12 24.64 0.79 25.59
CA ALA A 12 24.09 1.57 24.49
C ALA A 12 22.91 0.75 23.95
N GLY A 13 21.69 1.19 24.26
CA GLY A 13 20.49 0.57 23.72
C GLY A 13 20.58 0.56 22.21
N GLU A 14 20.48 -0.64 21.63
CA GLU A 14 20.35 -0.84 20.19
C GLU A 14 19.05 -0.17 19.73
N SER A 15 19.12 1.12 19.41
CA SER A 15 18.07 1.78 18.64
C SER A 15 18.15 1.18 17.25
N SER A 16 17.31 0.19 16.97
CA SER A 16 17.13 -0.35 15.63
C SER A 16 16.91 0.82 14.67
N SER A 17 17.88 1.04 13.79
CA SER A 17 17.79 2.01 12.71
C SER A 17 16.73 1.49 11.73
N SER A 18 15.46 1.80 11.98
CA SER A 18 14.39 1.57 11.01
C SER A 18 14.55 2.61 9.90
N CYS A 19 15.34 2.28 8.89
CA CYS A 19 15.35 3.03 7.64
C CYS A 19 14.00 2.79 6.97
N PHE A 20 13.30 3.86 6.62
CA PHE A 20 12.15 3.80 5.74
C PHE A 20 12.34 4.78 4.59
N ALA A 21 11.61 4.55 3.50
CA ALA A 21 11.60 5.41 2.33
C ALA A 21 10.16 5.68 1.86
N LEU A 22 9.82 6.96 1.71
CA LEU A 22 8.78 7.42 0.81
C LEU A 22 9.47 7.79 -0.51
N VAL A 23 9.01 7.20 -1.60
CA VAL A 23 9.56 7.45 -2.94
C VAL A 23 8.43 7.89 -3.86
N LEU A 24 8.61 9.02 -4.53
CA LEU A 24 7.77 9.41 -5.65
C LEU A 24 8.50 9.14 -6.96
N ILE A 25 7.80 8.46 -7.85
CA ILE A 25 8.35 8.05 -9.14
C ILE A 25 7.50 8.67 -10.24
N ASP A 26 8.17 9.37 -11.15
CA ASP A 26 7.55 9.91 -12.35
C ASP A 26 7.10 8.76 -13.25
N SER A 27 5.81 8.77 -13.58
CA SER A 27 5.17 7.67 -14.32
C SER A 27 5.52 7.63 -15.81
N LEU A 28 6.31 8.57 -16.34
CA LEU A 28 6.80 8.53 -17.72
C LEU A 28 8.25 8.04 -17.81
N THR A 29 9.09 8.56 -16.92
CA THR A 29 10.54 8.41 -17.03
C THR A 29 11.08 7.33 -16.10
N GLY A 30 10.30 6.93 -15.09
CA GLY A 30 10.79 6.06 -14.02
C GLY A 30 11.82 6.73 -13.13
N HIS A 31 12.09 8.02 -13.33
CA HIS A 31 12.98 8.75 -12.45
C HIS A 31 12.30 8.97 -11.10
N CYS A 32 13.07 8.73 -10.05
CA CYS A 32 12.69 9.16 -8.74
C CYS A 32 12.76 10.69 -8.68
N GLU A 33 11.61 11.34 -8.49
CA GLU A 33 11.52 12.80 -8.40
C GLU A 33 11.70 13.28 -6.96
N PHE A 34 11.33 12.45 -6.00
CA PHE A 34 11.32 12.82 -4.60
C PHE A 34 11.54 11.59 -3.71
N VAL A 35 12.51 11.68 -2.81
CA VAL A 35 12.74 10.69 -1.76
C VAL A 35 12.68 11.40 -0.43
N ILE A 36 11.84 10.89 0.47
CA ILE A 36 11.98 11.13 1.89
C ILE A 36 12.46 9.82 2.50
N ALA A 37 13.72 9.78 2.88
CA ALA A 37 14.29 8.68 3.63
C ALA A 37 14.64 9.15 5.03
N ASN A 38 14.60 8.23 5.99
CA ASN A 38 15.09 8.47 7.36
C ASN A 38 14.44 9.71 8.01
N LEU A 39 13.09 9.86 7.97
CA LEU A 39 12.50 10.78 8.95
C LEU A 39 12.78 10.14 10.31
N GLU A 40 13.49 10.85 11.17
CA GLU A 40 13.60 10.41 12.56
C GLU A 40 12.19 10.11 13.07
N ALA A 41 12.01 9.04 13.85
CA ALA A 41 10.72 8.56 14.36
C ALA A 41 9.86 9.61 15.10
N ARG A 42 10.37 10.84 15.27
CA ARG A 42 9.75 11.99 15.92
C ARG A 42 9.24 13.07 14.96
N HIS A 43 9.46 12.94 13.66
CA HIS A 43 9.03 13.90 12.64
C HIS A 43 8.09 13.26 11.62
N ALA A 44 7.02 12.63 12.12
CA ALA A 44 5.92 12.17 11.28
C ALA A 44 5.41 13.33 10.42
N LEU A 45 5.30 13.09 9.12
CA LEU A 45 4.52 13.95 8.24
C LEU A 45 3.07 13.80 8.69
N SER A 46 2.48 14.88 9.17
CA SER A 46 1.07 14.94 9.54
C SER A 46 0.54 16.32 9.21
N ARG A 47 -0.78 16.44 9.08
CA ARG A 47 -1.45 17.74 8.85
C ARG A 47 -1.18 18.71 9.98
N ASP A 48 -1.13 18.22 11.21
CA ASP A 48 -1.00 19.06 12.40
C ASP A 48 0.43 19.60 12.58
N ASN A 49 1.41 18.99 11.93
CA ASN A 49 2.84 19.36 12.04
C ASN A 49 3.31 20.34 10.96
N LEU A 50 2.41 21.03 10.25
CA LEU A 50 2.75 22.03 9.21
C LEU A 50 3.35 23.35 9.78
N GLY A 51 3.46 23.49 11.10
CA GLY A 51 4.01 24.67 11.76
C GLY A 51 5.52 24.59 12.03
N ALA A 52 6.32 25.15 11.10
CA ALA A 52 7.74 25.56 11.28
C ALA A 52 8.83 24.47 11.45
N SER A 53 8.55 23.19 11.28
CA SER A 53 9.57 22.13 11.22
C SER A 53 10.11 21.90 9.80
N SER A 54 11.25 21.22 9.67
CA SER A 54 11.76 20.72 8.37
C SER A 54 10.75 19.80 7.67
N SER A 55 9.94 19.05 8.43
CA SER A 55 8.86 18.20 7.91
C SER A 55 7.74 19.02 7.26
N ALA A 56 7.38 20.19 7.80
CA ALA A 56 6.36 21.06 7.19
C ALA A 56 6.75 21.54 5.79
N LYS A 57 8.03 21.88 5.59
CA LYS A 57 8.53 22.28 4.27
C LYS A 57 8.48 21.12 3.28
N ALA A 58 8.85 19.92 3.71
CA ALA A 58 8.78 18.72 2.87
C ALA A 58 7.33 18.40 2.47
N SER A 59 6.37 18.48 3.42
CA SER A 59 4.94 18.30 3.13
C SER A 59 4.42 19.30 2.09
N LEU A 60 4.75 20.60 2.23
CA LEU A 60 4.31 21.61 1.28
C LEU A 60 4.90 21.40 -0.12
N GLN A 61 6.19 21.07 -0.20
CA GLN A 61 6.84 20.74 -1.48
C GLN A 61 6.21 19.52 -2.14
N LEU A 62 5.89 18.50 -1.35
CA LEU A 62 5.21 17.30 -1.81
C LEU A 62 3.81 17.62 -2.35
N GLU A 63 3.01 18.39 -1.61
CA GLU A 63 1.67 18.79 -2.06
C GLU A 63 1.71 19.62 -3.35
N GLU A 64 2.62 20.59 -3.45
CA GLU A 64 2.81 21.40 -4.65
C GLU A 64 3.19 20.54 -5.85
N MET A 65 4.14 19.62 -5.68
CA MET A 65 4.55 18.72 -6.76
C MET A 65 3.44 17.78 -7.20
N LEU A 66 2.70 17.19 -6.25
CA LEU A 66 1.55 16.33 -6.58
C LEU A 66 0.46 17.13 -7.29
N PHE A 67 0.18 18.36 -6.86
CA PHE A 67 -0.79 19.25 -7.52
C PHE A 67 -0.41 19.55 -8.97
N GLU A 68 0.84 19.95 -9.21
CA GLU A 68 1.34 20.28 -10.55
C GLU A 68 1.29 19.07 -11.50
N ARG A 69 1.58 17.87 -10.99
CA ARG A 69 1.67 16.66 -11.82
C ARG A 69 0.35 15.91 -11.99
N ALA A 70 -0.53 15.94 -10.99
CA ALA A 70 -1.78 15.18 -10.98
C ALA A 70 -2.63 15.34 -12.25
N SER A 71 -2.67 16.55 -12.81
CA SER A 71 -3.52 16.87 -13.97
C SER A 71 -2.97 16.37 -15.30
N ALA A 72 -1.64 16.23 -15.42
CA ALA A 72 -1.00 15.82 -16.66
C ALA A 72 -0.67 14.32 -16.62
N ARG A 73 0.06 13.91 -15.58
CA ARG A 73 0.61 12.57 -15.38
C ARG A 73 0.81 12.35 -13.88
N PRO A 74 -0.17 11.76 -13.17
CA PRO A 74 0.00 11.48 -11.76
C PRO A 74 1.23 10.58 -11.57
N PRO A 75 2.13 10.90 -10.62
CA PRO A 75 3.23 10.03 -10.25
C PRO A 75 2.68 8.74 -9.58
N LEU A 76 3.57 7.83 -9.19
CA LEU A 76 3.25 6.76 -8.25
C LEU A 76 3.84 7.12 -6.88
N ILE A 77 3.04 7.05 -5.82
CA ILE A 77 3.52 7.15 -4.44
C ILE A 77 3.90 5.74 -3.99
N VAL A 78 5.15 5.53 -3.58
CA VAL A 78 5.63 4.25 -3.04
C VAL A 78 5.96 4.43 -1.56
N LEU A 79 5.37 3.57 -0.72
CA LEU A 79 5.48 3.59 0.73
C LEU A 79 5.94 2.25 1.25
N ASP A 80 6.88 2.28 2.17
CA ASP A 80 7.21 1.21 3.11
C ASP A 80 6.34 1.42 4.39
N ALA A 81 5.85 0.33 5.01
CA ALA A 81 4.99 0.39 6.20
C ALA A 81 5.74 0.67 7.52
N ASN A 82 7.06 0.82 7.50
CA ASN A 82 7.88 1.33 8.60
C ASN A 82 7.67 2.83 8.87
N VAL A 83 6.88 3.53 8.04
CA VAL A 83 6.48 4.91 8.34
C VAL A 83 5.44 4.96 9.47
N PRO A 84 5.43 6.01 10.32
CA PRO A 84 4.39 6.18 11.33
C PRO A 84 2.97 6.18 10.73
N ALA A 85 1.96 5.65 11.45
CA ALA A 85 0.59 5.60 10.94
C ALA A 85 0.06 6.95 10.46
N ASP A 86 0.37 8.04 11.17
CA ASP A 86 -0.08 9.38 10.79
C ASP A 86 0.51 9.83 9.43
N THR A 87 1.73 9.38 9.12
CA THR A 87 2.38 9.62 7.83
C THR A 87 1.72 8.80 6.74
N LEU A 88 1.49 7.51 6.98
CA LEU A 88 0.77 6.67 6.02
C LEU A 88 -0.64 7.23 5.74
N ASP A 89 -1.36 7.63 6.79
CA ASP A 89 -2.69 8.24 6.68
C ASP A 89 -2.66 9.51 5.84
N TYR A 90 -1.71 10.40 6.11
CA TYR A 90 -1.53 11.62 5.34
C TYR A 90 -1.16 11.34 3.87
N MET A 91 -0.31 10.34 3.59
CA MET A 91 0.04 9.96 2.21
C MET A 91 -1.16 9.38 1.45
N LEU A 92 -1.98 8.56 2.09
CA LEU A 92 -3.23 8.06 1.50
C LEU A 92 -4.22 9.21 1.26
N GLU A 93 -4.29 10.20 2.15
CA GLU A 93 -5.06 11.42 1.94
C GLU A 93 -4.58 12.21 0.72
N LEU A 94 -3.27 12.41 0.58
CA LEU A 94 -2.70 13.10 -0.59
C LEU A 94 -2.93 12.33 -1.88
N GLY A 95 -2.68 11.02 -1.87
CA GLY A 95 -2.95 10.12 -2.99
C GLY A 95 -4.40 10.22 -3.44
N HIS A 96 -5.34 10.20 -2.49
CA HIS A 96 -6.76 10.32 -2.81
C HIS A 96 -7.11 11.70 -3.36
N ARG A 97 -6.70 12.77 -2.67
CA ARG A 97 -6.97 14.17 -3.05
C ARG A 97 -6.50 14.46 -4.48
N TRP A 98 -5.32 13.98 -4.82
CA TRP A 98 -4.68 14.27 -6.11
C TRP A 98 -4.87 13.16 -7.14
N ARG A 99 -5.63 12.10 -6.83
CA ARG A 99 -5.85 10.93 -7.69
C ARG A 99 -4.52 10.28 -8.13
N VAL A 100 -3.60 10.17 -7.19
CA VAL A 100 -2.28 9.59 -7.36
C VAL A 100 -2.30 8.20 -6.70
N PRO A 101 -2.03 7.12 -7.45
CA PRO A 101 -2.03 5.78 -6.89
C PRO A 101 -0.90 5.62 -5.86
N VAL A 102 -1.17 4.80 -4.86
CA VAL A 102 -0.23 4.43 -3.79
C VAL A 102 0.09 2.95 -3.92
N PHE A 103 1.39 2.65 -3.92
CA PHE A 103 1.98 1.33 -3.78
C PHE A 103 2.50 1.19 -2.35
N LEU A 104 1.99 0.21 -1.61
CA LEU A 104 2.37 -0.05 -0.22
C LEU A 104 3.10 -1.38 -0.07
N GLU A 105 4.29 -1.34 0.50
CA GLU A 105 5.10 -2.48 0.88
C GLU A 105 4.97 -2.66 2.41
N PRO A 106 4.40 -3.79 2.91
CA PRO A 106 4.17 -4.00 4.35
C PRO A 106 5.42 -4.28 5.20
N THR A 107 6.53 -4.65 4.57
CA THR A 107 7.92 -4.69 5.09
C THR A 107 8.25 -5.71 6.16
N ASP A 108 7.62 -5.59 7.34
CA ASP A 108 7.90 -6.45 8.49
C ASP A 108 6.60 -6.72 9.26
N VAL A 109 6.44 -7.97 9.71
CA VAL A 109 5.34 -8.43 10.55
C VAL A 109 5.13 -7.59 11.82
N ASN A 110 6.17 -6.91 12.31
CA ASN A 110 6.13 -6.04 13.49
C ASN A 110 5.40 -4.72 13.23
N CYS A 111 5.37 -4.24 11.98
CA CYS A 111 4.68 -3.00 11.59
C CYS A 111 3.20 -3.24 11.25
N LEU A 112 2.83 -4.50 10.97
CA LEU A 112 1.47 -4.87 10.56
C LEU A 112 0.36 -4.52 11.57
N PRO A 113 0.53 -4.62 12.90
CA PRO A 113 -0.53 -4.25 13.84
C PRO A 113 -0.96 -2.78 13.69
N GLU A 114 0.00 -1.86 13.53
CA GLU A 114 -0.26 -0.44 13.35
C GLU A 114 -0.86 -0.16 11.96
N LEU A 115 -0.27 -0.76 10.91
CA LEU A 115 -0.80 -0.67 9.54
C LEU A 115 -2.26 -1.15 9.46
N VAL A 116 -2.56 -2.37 9.91
CA VAL A 116 -3.91 -2.93 9.86
C VAL A 116 -4.87 -2.15 10.75
N GLY A 117 -4.39 -1.63 11.90
CA GLY A 117 -5.16 -0.73 12.75
C GLY A 117 -5.60 0.54 12.01
N LEU A 118 -4.69 1.17 11.27
CA LEU A 118 -5.00 2.31 10.40
C LEU A 118 -5.99 1.93 9.31
N LEU A 119 -5.75 0.85 8.56
CA LEU A 119 -6.64 0.43 7.46
C LEU A 119 -8.07 0.14 7.96
N LYS A 120 -8.21 -0.49 9.13
CA LYS A 120 -9.50 -0.70 9.80
C LYS A 120 -10.19 0.62 10.17
N LYS A 121 -9.44 1.55 10.76
CA LYS A 121 -9.95 2.88 11.13
C LYS A 121 -10.48 3.60 9.89
N LEU A 122 -9.67 3.67 8.84
CA LEU A 122 -10.04 4.33 7.58
C LEU A 122 -11.32 3.73 7.00
N ARG A 123 -11.42 2.40 6.97
CA ARG A 123 -12.62 1.72 6.49
C ARG A 123 -13.87 2.03 7.35
N ALA A 124 -13.74 2.01 8.68
CA ALA A 124 -14.87 2.30 9.56
C ALA A 124 -15.40 3.73 9.37
N GLU A 125 -14.52 4.70 9.12
CA GLU A 125 -14.88 6.09 8.81
C GLU A 125 -15.68 6.21 7.49
N GLU A 126 -15.49 5.29 6.54
CA GLU A 126 -16.27 5.23 5.29
C GLU A 126 -17.68 4.65 5.52
N GLU A 127 -17.81 3.63 6.39
CA GLU A 127 -19.09 2.96 6.69
C GLU A 127 -20.04 3.85 7.52
N ASP A 128 -19.55 4.52 8.57
CA ASP A 128 -20.37 5.34 9.49
C ASP A 128 -21.08 6.52 8.79
N PHE A 129 -20.48 7.03 7.71
CA PHE A 129 -21.05 8.17 7.03
C PHE A 129 -22.24 7.85 6.14
N SER A 130 -22.28 6.66 5.54
CA SER A 130 -23.40 6.24 4.68
C SER A 130 -24.76 6.27 5.41
N SER A 131 -24.73 6.31 6.75
CA SER A 131 -25.91 6.34 7.63
C SER A 131 -26.32 7.74 8.11
N SER A 132 -25.45 8.76 8.00
CA SER A 132 -25.66 10.07 8.63
C SER A 132 -25.79 11.19 7.58
N GLY A 133 -27.02 11.62 7.31
CA GLY A 133 -27.38 12.69 6.34
C GLY A 133 -26.90 14.11 6.69
N SER A 134 -25.65 14.27 7.09
CA SER A 134 -25.00 15.52 7.50
C SER A 134 -24.52 16.35 6.31
N ASN A 135 -24.56 17.68 6.47
CA ASN A 135 -24.12 18.73 5.55
C ASN A 135 -22.85 18.40 4.73
N TYR A 136 -22.94 18.69 3.43
CA TYR A 136 -22.29 17.96 2.34
C TYR A 136 -20.89 18.46 1.91
N ASN A 137 -20.49 19.70 2.24
CA ASN A 137 -19.44 20.36 1.44
C ASN A 137 -17.99 20.21 1.91
N ASP A 138 -17.68 20.03 3.20
CA ASP A 138 -16.28 20.01 3.66
C ASP A 138 -15.79 18.59 4.04
N LYS A 139 -16.72 17.69 4.37
CA LYS A 139 -16.40 16.32 4.80
C LYS A 139 -16.18 15.33 3.66
N ASN A 140 -16.44 15.71 2.40
CA ASN A 140 -16.35 14.80 1.25
C ASN A 140 -14.91 14.46 0.83
N ASN A 141 -13.93 15.35 1.07
CA ASN A 141 -12.55 15.13 0.60
C ASN A 141 -11.76 14.08 1.41
N HIS A 142 -12.24 13.67 2.58
CA HIS A 142 -11.55 12.68 3.43
C HIS A 142 -12.12 11.26 3.29
N ARG A 143 -13.13 11.07 2.44
CA ARG A 143 -14.03 9.91 2.48
C ARG A 143 -13.55 8.63 1.83
N HIS A 144 -12.42 8.67 1.16
CA HIS A 144 -12.04 7.59 0.27
C HIS A 144 -10.52 7.46 0.21
N ARG A 145 -9.85 7.71 1.35
CA ARG A 145 -8.39 7.64 1.45
C ARG A 145 -7.88 6.26 1.03
N LEU A 146 -8.62 5.20 1.36
CA LEU A 146 -8.31 3.84 0.94
C LEU A 146 -8.37 3.64 -0.57
N LYS A 147 -9.13 4.45 -1.33
CA LYS A 147 -9.14 4.38 -2.80
C LYS A 147 -7.83 4.82 -3.45
N ALA A 148 -6.95 5.48 -2.70
CA ALA A 148 -5.61 5.77 -3.18
C ALA A 148 -4.71 4.52 -3.15
N LEU A 149 -4.99 3.57 -2.26
CA LEU A 149 -4.22 2.34 -2.11
C LEU A 149 -4.53 1.38 -3.27
N GLU A 150 -3.72 1.50 -4.33
CA GLU A 150 -3.92 0.77 -5.58
C GLU A 150 -3.14 -0.54 -5.60
N TYR A 151 -1.91 -0.54 -5.06
CA TYR A 151 -1.01 -1.68 -5.07
C TYR A 151 -0.54 -2.03 -3.66
N MET A 152 -0.41 -3.33 -3.38
CA MET A 152 0.23 -3.82 -2.17
C MET A 152 1.08 -5.06 -2.47
N SER A 153 2.20 -5.24 -1.77
CA SER A 153 3.15 -6.34 -2.06
C SER A 153 3.59 -7.19 -0.86
N PRO A 154 2.65 -7.80 -0.10
CA PRO A 154 3.04 -8.61 1.05
C PRO A 154 3.79 -9.89 0.63
N ASN A 155 4.65 -10.41 1.49
CA ASN A 155 5.00 -11.83 1.43
C ASN A 155 3.91 -12.72 2.05
N VAL A 156 4.04 -14.04 1.95
CA VAL A 156 3.04 -14.99 2.50
C VAL A 156 2.82 -14.83 4.01
N ILE A 157 3.89 -14.57 4.77
CA ILE A 157 3.81 -14.44 6.23
C ILE A 157 3.07 -13.15 6.60
N GLU A 158 3.35 -12.05 5.90
CA GLU A 158 2.66 -10.78 6.06
C GLU A 158 1.19 -10.90 5.67
N LEU A 159 0.86 -11.49 4.52
CA LEU A 159 -0.52 -11.73 4.09
C LEU A 159 -1.32 -12.48 5.17
N GLU A 160 -0.75 -13.57 5.70
CA GLU A 160 -1.39 -14.34 6.77
C GLU A 160 -1.59 -13.52 8.04
N THR A 161 -0.56 -12.77 8.43
CA THR A 161 -0.59 -11.95 9.63
C THR A 161 -1.60 -10.82 9.49
N MET A 162 -1.67 -10.16 8.34
CA MET A 162 -2.66 -9.13 8.03
C MET A 162 -4.08 -9.67 8.15
N LEU A 163 -4.39 -10.83 7.55
CA LEU A 163 -5.73 -11.43 7.67
C LEU A 163 -6.10 -11.75 9.11
N ARG A 164 -5.19 -12.35 9.89
CA ARG A 164 -5.44 -12.59 11.32
C ARG A 164 -5.70 -11.29 12.06
N LEU A 165 -4.92 -10.24 11.78
CA LEU A 165 -5.12 -8.93 12.39
C LEU A 165 -6.45 -8.32 11.96
N PHE A 166 -6.87 -8.48 10.70
CA PHE A 166 -8.17 -8.03 10.21
C PHE A 166 -9.34 -8.74 10.92
N GLN A 167 -9.25 -10.05 11.08
CA GLN A 167 -10.25 -10.88 11.74
C GLN A 167 -10.26 -10.69 13.27
N SER A 168 -9.12 -10.30 13.86
CA SER A 168 -9.02 -10.10 15.31
C SER A 168 -9.94 -8.98 15.78
N ARG A 169 -10.69 -9.27 16.85
CA ARG A 169 -11.40 -8.23 17.62
C ARG A 169 -10.40 -7.51 18.51
N ALA A 170 -10.61 -6.20 18.70
CA ALA A 170 -9.81 -5.43 19.63
C ALA A 170 -9.74 -6.13 21.00
N GLY A 171 -8.53 -6.48 21.43
CA GLY A 171 -8.28 -7.13 22.72
C GLY A 171 -8.26 -8.67 22.74
N GLN A 172 -8.43 -9.35 21.60
CA GLN A 172 -8.17 -10.80 21.51
C GLN A 172 -6.73 -11.07 21.07
N PRO A 173 -6.02 -12.00 21.73
CA PRO A 173 -4.69 -12.40 21.29
C PRO A 173 -4.75 -13.03 19.89
N PRO A 174 -3.74 -12.81 19.04
CA PRO A 174 -3.69 -13.43 17.73
C PRO A 174 -3.70 -14.96 17.86
N MET A 175 -4.49 -15.63 17.02
CA MET A 175 -4.47 -17.09 16.97
C MET A 175 -3.08 -17.58 16.59
N ALA A 176 -2.61 -18.65 17.23
CA ALA A 176 -1.30 -19.24 16.96
C ALA A 176 -1.17 -19.60 15.49
N ALA A 177 -0.02 -19.28 14.89
CA ALA A 177 0.25 -19.61 13.50
C ALA A 177 0.19 -21.12 13.28
N GLY A 178 -0.52 -21.54 12.23
CA GLY A 178 -0.50 -22.94 11.81
C GLY A 178 0.92 -23.32 11.39
N GLN A 179 1.48 -24.39 11.95
CA GLN A 179 2.88 -24.80 11.72
C GLN A 179 3.11 -25.49 10.36
N GLY A 180 2.23 -25.29 9.38
CA GLY A 180 2.29 -25.96 8.08
C GLY A 180 2.67 -25.02 6.94
N ALA A 181 3.39 -25.53 5.95
CA ALA A 181 3.57 -24.82 4.69
C ALA A 181 2.20 -24.70 3.98
N LEU A 182 1.79 -23.47 3.70
CA LEU A 182 0.54 -23.19 2.98
C LEU A 182 0.61 -23.68 1.53
N THR A 183 -0.48 -24.27 1.03
CA THR A 183 -0.64 -24.61 -0.39
C THR A 183 -0.91 -23.36 -1.22
N MET A 184 -0.74 -23.45 -2.55
CA MET A 184 -1.05 -22.35 -3.47
C MET A 184 -2.53 -21.94 -3.39
N GLU A 185 -3.44 -22.92 -3.27
CA GLU A 185 -4.88 -22.69 -3.12
C GLU A 185 -5.21 -21.94 -1.81
N GLN A 186 -4.51 -22.26 -0.72
CA GLN A 186 -4.67 -21.53 0.55
C GLN A 186 -4.18 -20.08 0.42
N ILE A 187 -3.04 -19.86 -0.22
CA ILE A 187 -2.51 -18.50 -0.44
C ILE A 187 -3.46 -17.69 -1.31
N GLU A 188 -3.99 -18.26 -2.39
CA GLU A 188 -4.99 -17.59 -3.24
C GLU A 188 -6.27 -17.26 -2.45
N THR A 189 -6.77 -18.21 -1.65
CA THR A 189 -7.96 -18.00 -0.81
C THR A 189 -7.75 -16.83 0.14
N MET A 190 -6.59 -16.76 0.77
CA MET A 190 -6.20 -15.67 1.66
C MET A 190 -6.10 -14.33 0.92
N ALA A 191 -5.42 -14.30 -0.23
CA ALA A 191 -5.27 -13.12 -1.04
C ALA A 191 -6.64 -12.57 -1.51
N ARG A 192 -7.54 -13.47 -1.90
CA ARG A 192 -8.93 -13.16 -2.25
C ARG A 192 -9.69 -12.61 -1.07
N GLU A 193 -9.62 -13.23 0.11
CA GLU A 193 -10.27 -12.73 1.32
C GLU A 193 -9.82 -11.31 1.67
N LEU A 194 -8.51 -11.04 1.60
CA LEU A 194 -7.96 -9.71 1.86
C LEU A 194 -8.55 -8.67 0.89
N MET A 195 -8.54 -8.96 -0.41
CA MET A 195 -9.05 -8.05 -1.44
C MET A 195 -10.58 -7.91 -1.45
N GLU A 196 -11.35 -8.96 -1.19
CA GLU A 196 -12.83 -8.89 -1.25
C GLU A 196 -13.42 -8.31 0.03
N LEU A 197 -12.93 -8.77 1.19
CA LEU A 197 -13.58 -8.48 2.46
C LEU A 197 -12.95 -7.31 3.20
N HIS A 198 -11.63 -7.11 3.07
CA HIS A 198 -10.90 -6.17 3.91
C HIS A 198 -10.45 -4.92 3.15
N LEU A 199 -10.05 -5.08 1.88
CA LEU A 199 -9.55 -4.01 1.02
C LEU A 199 -10.27 -4.03 -0.35
N PRO A 200 -11.59 -3.76 -0.40
CA PRO A 200 -12.40 -3.88 -1.61
C PRO A 200 -11.99 -2.91 -2.72
N ASP A 201 -11.30 -1.82 -2.40
CA ASP A 201 -10.80 -0.86 -3.38
C ASP A 201 -9.36 -1.16 -3.86
N LEU A 202 -8.68 -2.16 -3.27
CA LEU A 202 -7.33 -2.53 -3.71
C LEU A 202 -7.38 -3.09 -5.14
N GLY A 203 -6.64 -2.44 -6.04
CA GLY A 203 -6.58 -2.78 -7.47
C GLY A 203 -5.70 -3.99 -7.76
N CYS A 204 -4.54 -4.07 -7.10
CA CYS A 204 -3.54 -5.10 -7.33
C CYS A 204 -2.85 -5.56 -6.03
N LEU A 205 -2.74 -6.87 -5.86
CA LEU A 205 -2.04 -7.51 -4.74
C LEU A 205 -0.93 -8.43 -5.28
N LEU A 206 0.30 -8.20 -4.85
CA LEU A 206 1.50 -8.93 -5.26
C LEU A 206 2.02 -9.77 -4.09
N VAL A 207 1.65 -11.04 -4.04
CA VAL A 207 2.07 -11.92 -2.94
C VAL A 207 3.36 -12.64 -3.29
N THR A 208 4.46 -12.29 -2.62
CA THR A 208 5.76 -12.97 -2.80
C THR A 208 5.82 -14.26 -1.99
N MET A 209 6.26 -15.37 -2.60
CA MET A 209 6.14 -16.73 -2.05
C MET A 209 7.46 -17.50 -2.02
N ASP A 210 8.58 -16.81 -1.79
CA ASP A 210 9.93 -17.35 -1.81
C ASP A 210 10.23 -18.08 -3.13
N LYS A 211 10.80 -19.29 -3.06
CA LYS A 211 11.06 -20.19 -4.20
C LYS A 211 9.81 -20.63 -4.98
N ARG A 212 8.60 -20.30 -4.52
CA ARG A 212 7.36 -20.59 -5.25
C ARG A 212 7.00 -19.47 -6.22
N GLY A 213 7.74 -18.37 -6.24
CA GLY A 213 7.51 -17.25 -7.14
C GLY A 213 6.50 -16.26 -6.58
N LEU A 214 5.54 -15.87 -7.41
CA LEU A 214 4.67 -14.74 -7.15
C LEU A 214 3.21 -15.07 -7.48
N LEU A 215 2.28 -14.68 -6.62
CA LEU A 215 0.86 -14.68 -6.92
C LEU A 215 0.40 -13.23 -7.12
N ILE A 216 -0.22 -12.94 -8.25
CA ILE A 216 -0.78 -11.62 -8.55
C ILE A 216 -2.29 -11.71 -8.53
N GLY A 217 -2.93 -10.95 -7.64
CA GLY A 217 -4.37 -10.69 -7.63
C GLY A 217 -4.68 -9.35 -8.28
N LEU A 218 -5.60 -9.34 -9.24
CA LEU A 218 -6.03 -8.14 -9.96
C LEU A 218 -7.54 -7.99 -9.90
N ARG A 219 -7.98 -6.76 -9.69
CA ARG A 219 -9.37 -6.35 -9.84
C ARG A 219 -9.63 -5.89 -11.26
N THR A 220 -10.61 -6.50 -11.91
CA THR A 220 -10.97 -6.18 -13.30
C THR A 220 -12.44 -5.78 -13.39
N SER A 221 -12.78 -4.97 -14.40
CA SER A 221 -14.14 -4.48 -14.63
C SER A 221 -15.05 -5.47 -15.39
N GLY A 222 -14.79 -6.79 -15.27
CA GLY A 222 -15.60 -7.83 -15.92
C GLY A 222 -15.12 -8.25 -17.31
N GLN A 223 -13.82 -8.07 -17.59
CA GLN A 223 -13.18 -8.45 -18.86
C GLN A 223 -12.69 -9.91 -18.86
N SER A 224 -12.54 -10.51 -20.04
CA SER A 224 -12.16 -11.93 -20.22
C SER A 224 -10.71 -12.20 -19.82
N SER A 225 -10.33 -13.47 -19.57
CA SER A 225 -8.96 -13.81 -19.13
C SER A 225 -7.87 -13.54 -20.19
N GLU A 226 -8.24 -13.38 -21.46
CA GLU A 226 -7.31 -12.97 -22.53
C GLU A 226 -6.95 -11.48 -22.41
N GLN A 227 -7.89 -10.64 -21.96
CA GLN A 227 -7.63 -9.21 -21.75
C GLN A 227 -6.75 -8.94 -20.53
N LEU A 228 -6.57 -9.93 -19.64
CA LEU A 228 -5.60 -9.85 -18.55
C LEU A 228 -4.16 -9.84 -19.03
N GLU A 229 -3.87 -10.49 -20.16
CA GLU A 229 -2.54 -10.38 -20.80
C GLU A 229 -2.38 -9.00 -21.44
N GLU A 230 -3.49 -8.42 -21.92
CA GLU A 230 -3.51 -7.06 -22.47
C GLU A 230 -3.66 -5.95 -21.42
N MET A 231 -3.84 -6.29 -20.14
CA MET A 231 -4.07 -5.31 -19.08
C MET A 231 -2.81 -4.49 -18.84
N ARG A 232 -2.82 -3.27 -19.39
CA ARG A 232 -1.89 -2.23 -18.99
C ARG A 232 -2.18 -1.83 -17.55
N LEU A 233 -1.21 -2.10 -16.69
CA LEU A 233 -1.36 -2.02 -15.24
C LEU A 233 -1.69 -0.61 -14.72
N LEU A 234 -1.53 0.46 -15.52
CA LEU A 234 -1.86 1.85 -15.16
C LEU A 234 -3.10 2.43 -15.87
N GLN A 235 -3.70 1.77 -16.86
CA GLN A 235 -4.75 2.39 -17.68
C GLN A 235 -6.16 2.25 -17.09
N HIS A 236 -6.37 1.36 -16.11
CA HIS A 236 -7.72 0.97 -15.70
C HIS A 236 -8.49 1.98 -14.82
N ASN A 237 -7.83 3.03 -14.28
CA ASN A 237 -8.50 4.08 -13.51
C ASN A 237 -8.65 5.44 -14.23
N ARG A 238 -8.13 5.58 -15.46
CA ARG A 238 -8.23 6.84 -16.22
C ARG A 238 -9.58 7.00 -16.92
N ASP A 239 -10.16 5.91 -17.42
CA ASP A 239 -11.33 5.99 -18.30
C ASP A 239 -12.67 6.00 -17.56
N SER A 240 -12.69 5.65 -16.28
CA SER A 240 -13.88 5.71 -15.41
C SER A 240 -14.32 7.15 -15.06
N SER A 241 -13.55 8.17 -15.46
CA SER A 241 -13.87 9.58 -15.20
C SER A 241 -13.63 10.50 -16.39
N SER A 242 -14.12 10.11 -17.58
CA SER A 242 -14.28 11.07 -18.68
C SER A 242 -15.03 12.31 -18.18
N GLY A 243 -14.41 13.48 -18.36
CA GLY A 243 -14.72 14.78 -17.73
C GLY A 243 -16.07 15.42 -18.08
N SER A 244 -17.18 14.67 -17.99
CA SER A 244 -18.49 15.27 -17.82
C SER A 244 -18.62 15.72 -16.37
N ALA A 245 -18.98 16.97 -16.13
CA ALA A 245 -19.32 17.51 -14.82
C ALA A 245 -20.10 16.46 -14.01
N ALA A 246 -19.60 16.13 -12.81
CA ALA A 246 -20.15 15.08 -11.96
C ALA A 246 -21.67 15.21 -11.93
N PRO A 247 -22.44 14.22 -12.44
CA PRO A 247 -23.88 14.25 -12.31
C PRO A 247 -24.20 14.35 -10.82
N ALA A 248 -25.14 15.25 -10.48
CA ALA A 248 -25.61 15.38 -9.11
C ALA A 248 -25.93 13.97 -8.56
N PRO A 249 -25.52 13.67 -7.31
CA PRO A 249 -25.71 12.35 -6.70
C PRO A 249 -27.20 12.02 -6.72
N THR A 250 -27.63 11.17 -7.64
CA THR A 250 -28.95 10.56 -7.59
C THR A 250 -28.82 9.36 -6.67
N ASP A 251 -29.50 9.42 -5.51
CA ASP A 251 -29.44 8.44 -4.41
C ASP A 251 -30.04 7.06 -4.75
N GLY A 252 -29.60 6.44 -5.84
CA GLY A 252 -29.92 5.07 -6.18
C GLY A 252 -28.77 4.40 -6.91
N PRO A 253 -28.42 3.13 -6.59
CA PRO A 253 -27.46 2.37 -7.37
C PRO A 253 -27.97 2.28 -8.81
N ALA A 254 -27.22 2.86 -9.75
CA ALA A 254 -27.58 2.79 -11.16
C ALA A 254 -27.71 1.31 -11.56
N PRO A 255 -28.85 0.87 -12.12
CA PRO A 255 -29.01 -0.51 -12.54
C PRO A 255 -27.96 -0.83 -13.61
N GLY A 256 -27.03 -1.73 -13.28
CA GLY A 256 -25.98 -2.19 -14.19
C GLY A 256 -24.54 -1.75 -13.84
N THR A 257 -24.23 -1.38 -12.59
CA THR A 257 -22.82 -1.22 -12.20
C THR A 257 -22.09 -2.54 -12.44
N PRO A 258 -21.05 -2.58 -13.30
CA PRO A 258 -20.37 -3.82 -13.62
C PRO A 258 -19.78 -4.42 -12.34
N THR A 259 -20.13 -5.67 -12.05
CA THR A 259 -19.55 -6.42 -10.93
C THR A 259 -18.05 -6.54 -11.20
N GLN A 260 -17.24 -5.88 -10.37
CA GLN A 260 -15.80 -6.06 -10.41
C GLN A 260 -15.49 -7.53 -10.08
N SER A 261 -14.64 -8.17 -10.89
CA SER A 261 -14.18 -9.53 -10.65
C SER A 261 -12.71 -9.53 -10.21
N LEU A 262 -12.35 -10.50 -9.37
CA LEU A 262 -10.96 -10.73 -8.99
C LEU A 262 -10.39 -11.89 -9.78
N VAL A 263 -9.23 -11.66 -10.38
CA VAL A 263 -8.47 -12.69 -11.08
C VAL A 263 -7.10 -12.86 -10.43
N PHE A 264 -6.71 -14.11 -10.25
CA PHE A 264 -5.43 -14.48 -9.66
C PHE A 264 -4.59 -15.24 -10.69
N ARG A 265 -3.30 -14.90 -10.78
CA ARG A 265 -2.34 -15.60 -11.64
C ARG A 265 -1.06 -15.87 -10.87
N HIS A 266 -0.61 -17.11 -10.95
CA HIS A 266 0.64 -17.56 -10.36
C HIS A 266 1.76 -17.51 -11.41
N TYR A 267 2.86 -16.87 -11.04
CA TYR A 267 4.10 -16.82 -11.81
C TYR A 267 5.15 -17.64 -11.08
N SER A 268 5.47 -18.80 -11.64
CA SER A 268 6.58 -19.62 -11.14
C SER A 268 7.91 -18.94 -11.49
N PRO A 269 8.94 -19.05 -10.63
CA PRO A 269 10.24 -18.49 -10.94
C PRO A 269 10.84 -19.20 -12.17
N LEU A 270 11.39 -18.43 -13.10
CA LEU A 270 12.03 -18.96 -14.31
C LEU A 270 13.26 -19.81 -13.94
N GLU A 271 14.04 -19.31 -12.99
CA GLU A 271 15.24 -19.96 -12.49
C GLU A 271 15.24 -19.94 -10.96
N THR A 272 15.59 -21.06 -10.34
CA THR A 272 15.80 -21.14 -8.89
C THR A 272 17.28 -21.01 -8.61
N ILE A 273 17.68 -20.01 -7.83
CA ILE A 273 19.05 -19.86 -7.36
C ILE A 273 19.26 -20.87 -6.23
N GLU A 274 20.03 -21.93 -6.47
CA GLU A 274 20.23 -23.01 -5.49
C GLU A 274 21.05 -22.59 -4.26
N SER A 275 21.89 -21.56 -4.40
CA SER A 275 22.80 -21.10 -3.35
C SER A 275 22.92 -19.59 -3.37
N PRO A 276 21.85 -18.85 -3.00
CA PRO A 276 21.89 -17.40 -2.96
C PRO A 276 22.87 -16.95 -1.87
N VAL A 277 23.67 -15.94 -2.17
CA VAL A 277 24.54 -15.29 -1.17
C VAL A 277 23.69 -14.55 -0.13
N SER A 278 22.56 -13.99 -0.57
CA SER A 278 21.56 -13.33 0.27
C SER A 278 20.21 -13.36 -0.44
N ALA A 279 19.11 -13.45 0.34
CA ALA A 279 17.74 -13.23 -0.12
C ALA A 279 17.14 -11.92 0.44
N SER A 280 17.90 -11.18 1.24
CA SER A 280 17.47 -9.88 1.78
C SER A 280 17.32 -8.87 0.64
N GLY A 281 16.19 -8.16 0.62
CA GLY A 281 15.85 -7.19 -0.42
C GLY A 281 15.36 -7.81 -1.75
N ALA A 282 15.18 -9.13 -1.82
CA ALA A 282 14.64 -9.75 -3.04
C ALA A 282 13.21 -9.29 -3.35
N GLY A 283 12.38 -9.07 -2.31
CA GLY A 283 11.06 -8.47 -2.43
C GLY A 283 11.11 -7.04 -2.98
N ASP A 284 11.98 -6.19 -2.42
CA ASP A 284 12.17 -4.81 -2.87
C ASP A 284 12.64 -4.73 -4.32
N CYS A 285 13.60 -5.59 -4.71
CA CYS A 285 14.05 -5.71 -6.09
C CYS A 285 12.91 -6.10 -7.03
N PHE A 286 12.05 -7.04 -6.60
CA PHE A 286 10.87 -7.43 -7.36
C PHE A 286 9.86 -6.26 -7.46
N ALA A 287 9.53 -5.60 -6.36
CA ALA A 287 8.62 -4.45 -6.34
C ALA A 287 9.13 -3.33 -7.25
N ALA A 288 10.43 -3.02 -7.20
CA ALA A 288 11.06 -2.03 -8.07
C ALA A 288 10.98 -2.43 -9.56
N GLY A 289 11.24 -3.70 -9.89
CA GLY A 289 11.09 -4.22 -11.26
C GLY A 289 9.64 -4.13 -11.75
N PHE A 290 8.68 -4.53 -10.90
CA PHE A 290 7.26 -4.41 -11.19
C PHE A 290 6.85 -2.96 -11.44
N ILE A 291 7.24 -2.04 -10.56
CA ILE A 291 6.99 -0.60 -10.71
C ILE A 291 7.62 -0.05 -11.98
N SER A 292 8.85 -0.48 -12.31
CA SER A 292 9.48 -0.13 -13.58
C SER A 292 8.63 -0.60 -14.77
N GLY A 293 8.08 -1.80 -14.71
CA GLY A 293 7.15 -2.30 -15.73
C GLY A 293 5.86 -1.49 -15.82
N LEU A 294 5.26 -1.13 -14.66
CA LEU A 294 4.08 -0.26 -14.59
C LEU A 294 4.30 1.03 -15.38
N ILE A 295 5.41 1.71 -15.08
CA ILE A 295 5.75 3.04 -15.59
C ILE A 295 6.03 3.01 -17.10
N ASN A 296 6.59 1.91 -17.61
CA ASN A 296 6.88 1.75 -19.03
C ASN A 296 5.70 1.18 -19.83
N ASP A 297 4.48 1.17 -19.26
CA ASP A 297 3.27 0.60 -19.86
C ASP A 297 3.47 -0.86 -20.33
N LEU A 298 4.31 -1.64 -19.63
CA LEU A 298 4.52 -3.05 -19.93
C LEU A 298 3.31 -3.89 -19.52
N HIS A 299 3.12 -4.99 -20.23
CA HIS A 299 2.14 -6.00 -19.88
C HIS A 299 2.65 -6.85 -18.73
N LEU A 300 1.74 -7.44 -17.96
CA LEU A 300 2.10 -8.34 -16.86
C LEU A 300 2.86 -9.59 -17.33
N SER A 301 2.73 -9.92 -18.61
CA SER A 301 3.40 -11.04 -19.28
C SER A 301 4.77 -10.68 -19.88
N ASP A 302 5.11 -9.40 -19.97
CA ASP A 302 6.42 -8.92 -20.48
C ASP A 302 7.50 -9.02 -19.41
#